data_AF-A0A3B8VMS9-F1
#
_entry.id   AF-A0A3B8VMS9-F1
#
_cell.length_a   1.000
_cell.length_b   1.000
_cell.length_c   1.000
_cell.angle_alpha   90.00
_cell.angle_beta   90.00
_cell.angle_gamma   90.00
#
_symmetry.space_group_name_H-M   'P 1'
#
loop_
_entity.id
_entity.type
_entity.pdbx_description
1 polymer ?
#
loop_
_entity_poly.entity_id
_entity_poly.type
_entity_poly.pdbx_seq_one_letter_code
_entity_poly.pdbx_strand_id
1 'polypeptide(L)' 'MYVLIVGAGRVGSSIARWLLAGDHEITIIDNDPQRCSAIEDELGGVVVMGDATEAT' A
#
# COMPACT_ATOMS: atom_id res chain seq x y z
N MET A 1 -13.46 -2.53 7.54
CA MET A 1 -13.50 -2.93 6.12
C MET A 1 -12.08 -3.20 5.68
N TYR A 2 -11.88 -4.14 4.76
CA TYR A 2 -10.57 -4.42 4.19
C TYR A 2 -10.46 -3.83 2.78
N VAL A 3 -9.40 -3.05 2.52
CA VAL A 3 -9.17 -2.39 1.23
C VAL A 3 -7.81 -2.77 0.67
N LEU A 4 -7.80 -3.32 -0.55
CA LEU A 4 -6.57 -3.55 -1.31
C LEU A 4 -6.28 -2.34 -2.20
N ILE A 5 -5.07 -1.81 -2.09
CA ILE A 5 -4.59 -0.69 -2.91
C ILE A 5 -3.50 -1.22 -3.84
N VAL A 6 -3.66 -0.99 -5.14
CA VAL A 6 -2.64 -1.31 -6.14
C VAL A 6 -1.89 -0.03 -6.51
N GLY A 7 -0.61 0.03 -6.12
CA GLY A 7 0.30 1.15 -6.31
C GLY A 7 0.51 1.98 -5.04
N ALA A 8 1.75 2.07 -4.58
CA ALA A 8 2.29 2.88 -3.48
C ALA A 8 2.78 4.28 -3.95
N GLY A 9 2.34 4.74 -5.12
CA GLY A 9 2.66 6.08 -5.62
C GLY A 9 1.99 7.21 -4.82
N ARG A 10 2.02 8.43 -5.36
CA ARG A 10 1.46 9.63 -4.70
C ARG A 10 -0.02 9.49 -4.29
N VAL A 11 -0.82 8.91 -5.18
CA VAL A 11 -2.27 8.74 -4.94
C VAL A 11 -2.53 7.60 -3.96
N GLY A 12 -1.96 6.42 -4.20
CA GLY A 12 -2.16 5.25 -3.34
C GLY A 12 -1.72 5.48 -1.90
N SER A 13 -0.54 6.10 -1.69
CA SER A 13 -0.07 6.50 -0.35
C SER A 13 -1.01 7.49 0.35
N SER A 14 -1.56 8.45 -0.39
CA SER A 14 -2.49 9.44 0.19
C SER A 14 -3.82 8.82 0.59
N ILE A 15 -4.33 7.89 -0.22
CA ILE A 15 -5.53 7.12 0.11
C ILE A 15 -5.27 6.19 1.30
N ALA A 16 -4.12 5.51 1.33
CA ALA A 16 -3.72 4.65 2.43
C ALA A 16 -3.72 5.37 3.78
N ARG A 17 -3.08 6.55 3.85
CA ARG A 17 -3.11 7.42 5.03
C ARG A 17 -4.53 7.74 5.50
N TRP A 18 -5.40 8.11 4.57
CA TRP A 18 -6.78 8.48 4.88
C TRP A 18 -7.59 7.27 5.38
N LEU A 19 -7.43 6.10 4.76
CA LEU A 19 -8.12 4.88 5.17
C LEU A 19 -7.66 4.39 6.54
N LEU A 20 -6.34 4.41 6.81
CA LEU A 20 -5.80 4.06 8.14
C LEU A 20 -6.33 5.01 9.23
N ALA A 21 -6.40 6.31 8.96
CA ALA A 21 -7.00 7.28 9.89
C ALA A 21 -8.51 7.04 10.13
N GLY A 22 -9.18 6.37 9.19
CA GLY A 22 -10.58 5.95 9.29
C GLY A 22 -10.79 4.59 9.96
N ASP A 23 -9.75 4.02 10.59
CA ASP A 23 -9.78 2.71 11.26
C ASP A 23 -10.15 1.57 10.29
N HIS A 24 -9.64 1.67 9.05
CA HIS A 24 -9.76 0.63 8.03
C HIS A 24 -8.49 -0.17 7.92
N GLU A 25 -8.66 -1.47 7.67
CA GLU A 25 -7.56 -2.38 7.40
C GLU A 25 -7.21 -2.30 5.91
N ILE A 26 -5.92 -2.17 5.60
CA ILE A 26 -5.46 -2.02 4.22
C ILE A 26 -4.29 -2.94 3.92
N THR A 27 -4.11 -3.23 2.64
CA THR A 27 -2.84 -3.74 2.11
C THR A 27 -2.54 -3.04 0.79
N ILE A 28 -1.28 -2.66 0.60
CA ILE A 28 -0.78 -2.02 -0.62
C ILE A 28 0.09 -3.02 -1.36
N ILE A 29 -0.08 -3.14 -2.68
CA ILE A 29 0.83 -3.89 -3.56
C ILE A 29 1.53 -2.89 -4.48
N ASP A 30 2.86 -2.90 -4.51
CA ASP A 30 3.66 -2.14 -5.48
C ASP A 30 4.92 -2.94 -5.86
N ASN A 31 5.41 -2.78 -7.09
CA ASN A 31 6.59 -3.49 -7.58
C ASN A 31 7.88 -2.67 -7.45
N ASP A 32 7.78 -1.40 -7.05
CA ASP A 32 8.90 -0.52 -6.79
C ASP A 32 9.39 -0.69 -5.34
N PRO A 33 10.58 -1.27 -5.11
CA PRO A 33 11.09 -1.53 -3.77
C PRO A 33 11.33 -0.24 -2.97
N GLN A 34 11.64 0.88 -3.63
CA GLN A 34 11.86 2.16 -2.95
C GLN A 34 10.55 2.70 -2.37
N ARG A 35 9.44 2.53 -3.10
CA ARG A 35 8.11 2.91 -2.61
C ARG A 35 7.63 2.00 -1.50
N CYS A 36 7.89 0.69 -1.62
CA CYS A 36 7.56 -0.25 -0.55
C CYS A 36 8.28 0.11 0.74
N SER A 37 9.59 0.33 0.70
CA SER A 37 10.36 0.77 1.88
C SER A 37 9.82 2.08 2.46
N ALA A 38 9.52 3.08 1.61
CA ALA A 38 9.00 4.36 2.07
C ALA A 38 7.63 4.22 2.77
N ILE A 39 6.76 3.35 2.25
CA ILE A 39 5.47 3.05 2.89
C ILE A 39 5.67 2.28 4.20
N GLU A 40 6.61 1.34 4.24
CA GLU A 40 6.90 0.59 5.45
C GLU A 40 7.42 1.50 6.59
N ASP A 41 8.30 2.44 6.25
CA ASP A 41 8.81 3.45 7.18
C ASP A 41 7.73 4.44 7.64
N GLU A 42 6.78 4.81 6.76
CA GLU A 42 5.76 5.83 7.04
C GLU A 42 4.51 5.25 7.73
N LEU A 43 4.01 4.12 7.25
CA LEU A 43 2.70 3.54 7.59
C LEU A 43 2.80 2.15 8.24
N GLY A 44 4.01 1.58 8.35
CA GLY A 44 4.25 0.24 8.87
C GLY A 44 4.07 -0.87 7.83
N GLY A 45 4.03 -2.13 8.29
CA GLY A 45 3.99 -3.34 7.46
C GLY A 45 2.65 -3.60 6.74
N VAL A 46 2.12 -2.57 6.06
CA VAL A 46 0.87 -2.63 5.28
C VAL A 46 1.13 -2.80 3.78
N VAL A 47 2.38 -2.96 3.37
CA VAL A 47 2.79 -3.05 1.96
C VAL A 47 3.42 -4.40 1.66
N VAL A 48 3.09 -4.92 0.48
CA VAL A 48 3.64 -6.14 -0.10
C VAL A 48 4.31 -5.78 -1.41
N MET A 49 5.55 -6.20 -1.58
CA MET A 49 6.27 -6.02 -2.83
C MET A 49 5.81 -7.08 -3.84
N GLY A 50 5.31 -6.64 -5.01
CA GLY A 50 4.84 -7.54 -6.06
C GLY A 50 4.16 -6.83 -7.23
N ASP A 51 3.94 -7.56 -8.32
CA ASP A 51 3.15 -7.10 -9.46
C ASP A 51 1.68 -7.45 -9.26
N ALA A 52 0.82 -6.44 -9.10
CA ALA A 52 -0.61 -6.63 -8.90
C ALA A 52 -1.36 -7.15 -10.15
N THR A 53 -0.68 -7.28 -11.29
CA THR A 53 -1.23 -7.87 -12.52
C THR A 53 -0.80 -9.32 -12.73
N GLU A 54 0.08 -9.83 -11.87
CA GLU A 54 0.50 -11.23 -11.88
C GLU A 54 -0.60 -12.11 -11.25
N ALA A 55 -1.06 -13.11 -12.01
CA ALA A 55 -2.17 -13.99 -11.63
C ALA A 55 -1.72 -15.40 -11.20
N THR A 56 -0.41 -15.62 -11.11
CA THR A 56 0.23 -16.94 -10.96
C THR A 56 0.51 -17.32 -9.51
#